data_AF-W7IPZ8-F1
#
_entry.id   AF-W7IPZ8-F1
#
_cell.length_a   1.000
_cell.length_b   1.000
_cell.length_c   1.000
_cell.angle_alpha   90.00
_cell.angle_beta   90.00
_cell.angle_gamma   90.00
#
_symmetry.space_group_name_H-M   'P 1'
#
loop_
_entity.id
_entity.type
_entity.pdbx_description
1 polymer ?
#
loop_
_entity_poly.entity_id
_entity_poly.type
_entity_poly.pdbx_seq_one_letter_code
_entity_poly.pdbx_strand_id
1 'polypeptide(L)'
;MPVRLGRHGGALVVLFDEGTVGGVDARGGAPGTRELDVLAPENLVGRVDAVCVASGGPAGLAAADGVLRWLRERDRGFRVGEGPGQVVPIVPAATNPGGPAPDAEAGHLACRAAGEWAVDGVAALVEGAVVVVVVDAELDKARCRRVAISARDGLVRAGAPDVATTVFAAATGTRPPAGPLELDALCGAAADSVTVAYQVLRAEAADR
;
A
#
# COMPACT_ATOMS: atom_id res chain seq x y z
N MET A 1 0.84 13.82 -9.02
CA MET A 1 -0.41 13.35 -8.38
C MET A 1 -0.11 13.13 -6.92
N PRO A 2 -0.71 13.89 -5.99
CA PRO A 2 -0.46 13.75 -4.57
C PRO A 2 -0.89 12.38 -4.04
N VAL A 3 0.04 11.71 -3.35
CA VAL A 3 -0.26 10.56 -2.52
C VAL A 3 -0.61 11.10 -1.13
N ARG A 4 -1.61 10.53 -0.46
CA ARG A 4 -2.02 10.99 0.87
C ARG A 4 -1.91 9.87 1.88
N LEU A 5 -1.40 10.17 3.06
CA LEU A 5 -1.19 9.21 4.14
C LEU A 5 -1.99 9.65 5.38
N GLY A 6 -2.80 8.74 5.92
CA GLY A 6 -3.60 8.98 7.11
C GLY A 6 -3.50 7.85 8.12
N ARG A 7 -3.66 8.18 9.41
CA ARG A 7 -3.61 7.23 10.53
C ARG A 7 -4.74 7.51 11.51
N HIS A 8 -5.43 6.48 11.99
CA HIS A 8 -6.40 6.59 13.08
C HIS A 8 -6.66 5.23 13.74
N GLY A 9 -6.63 5.17 15.07
CA GLY A 9 -7.12 4.00 15.83
C GLY A 9 -6.47 2.65 15.51
N GLY A 10 -5.25 2.62 14.95
CA GLY A 10 -4.59 1.40 14.48
C GLY A 10 -4.75 1.11 12.98
N ALA A 11 -5.51 1.92 12.26
CA ALA A 11 -5.55 1.92 10.80
C ALA A 11 -4.56 2.95 10.23
N LEU A 12 -3.82 2.54 9.21
CA LEU A 12 -3.04 3.38 8.32
C LEU A 12 -3.58 3.24 6.91
N VAL A 13 -3.78 4.36 6.22
CA VAL A 13 -4.32 4.37 4.86
C VAL A 13 -3.44 5.21 3.97
N VAL A 14 -3.00 4.63 2.86
CA VAL A 14 -2.37 5.34 1.76
C VAL A 14 -3.43 5.52 0.68
N LEU A 15 -3.86 6.76 0.44
CA LEU A 15 -4.81 7.13 -0.61
C LEU A 15 -4.04 7.57 -1.86
N PHE A 16 -4.42 7.01 -2.99
CA PHE A 16 -3.85 7.36 -4.29
C PHE A 16 -4.81 8.23 -5.08
N ASP A 17 -4.33 8.92 -6.12
CA ASP A 17 -5.21 9.58 -7.09
C ASP A 17 -5.62 8.60 -8.21
N GLU A 18 -6.66 8.97 -8.96
CA GLU A 18 -7.13 8.21 -10.11
C GLU A 18 -5.98 8.03 -11.12
N GLY A 19 -5.79 6.80 -11.57
CA GLY A 19 -4.69 6.47 -12.48
C GLY A 19 -3.70 5.46 -11.88
N THR A 20 -3.54 5.45 -10.57
CA THR A 20 -2.47 4.70 -9.89
C THR A 20 -2.60 3.19 -10.07
N VAL A 21 -1.53 2.53 -10.51
CA VAL A 21 -1.47 1.08 -10.75
C VAL A 21 -0.88 0.35 -9.55
N GLY A 22 -1.53 -0.73 -9.11
CA GLY A 22 -1.11 -1.51 -7.94
C GLY A 22 -0.50 -2.87 -8.29
N GLY A 23 0.41 -3.34 -7.43
CA GLY A 23 0.94 -4.70 -7.39
C GLY A 23 1.23 -5.14 -5.96
N VAL A 24 1.34 -6.44 -5.73
CA VAL A 24 1.61 -6.99 -4.39
C VAL A 24 2.51 -8.21 -4.44
N ASP A 25 3.35 -8.36 -3.43
CA ASP A 25 4.05 -9.60 -3.09
C ASP A 25 3.72 -9.95 -1.64
N ALA A 26 2.87 -10.97 -1.45
CA ALA A 26 2.53 -11.50 -0.14
C ALA A 26 3.32 -12.79 0.10
N ARG A 27 4.15 -12.78 1.15
CA ARG A 27 4.92 -13.95 1.59
C ARG A 27 4.79 -14.15 3.09
N GLY A 28 5.20 -15.32 3.55
CA GLY A 28 5.13 -15.73 4.95
C GLY A 28 4.07 -16.79 5.20
N GLY A 29 4.09 -17.38 6.40
CA GLY A 29 3.28 -18.57 6.71
C GLY A 29 1.79 -18.30 6.97
N ALA A 30 1.43 -17.10 7.46
CA ALA A 30 0.05 -16.77 7.82
C ALA A 30 -0.25 -15.27 7.61
N PRO A 31 -0.22 -14.75 6.37
CA PRO A 31 -0.52 -13.36 6.11
C PRO A 31 -2.02 -13.08 6.35
N GLY A 32 -2.32 -12.07 7.17
CA GLY A 32 -3.68 -11.54 7.29
C GLY A 32 -3.91 -10.49 6.21
N THR A 33 -4.72 -10.81 5.20
CA THR A 33 -4.87 -9.97 4.00
C THR A 33 -6.31 -9.93 3.49
N ARG A 34 -6.64 -8.88 2.74
CA ARG A 34 -7.91 -8.71 2.03
C ARG A 34 -7.65 -8.17 0.62
N GLU A 35 -8.41 -8.66 -0.36
CA GLU A 35 -8.42 -8.15 -1.75
C GLU A 35 -7.05 -8.09 -2.43
N LEU A 36 -6.21 -9.12 -2.26
CA LEU A 36 -4.92 -9.16 -2.96
C LEU A 36 -5.03 -9.64 -4.40
N ASP A 37 -5.92 -10.59 -4.67
CA ASP A 37 -6.05 -11.21 -5.99
C ASP A 37 -6.36 -10.19 -7.08
N VAL A 38 -7.10 -9.12 -6.77
CA VAL A 38 -7.40 -8.03 -7.70
C VAL A 38 -6.14 -7.38 -8.28
N LEU A 39 -5.00 -7.44 -7.57
CA LEU A 39 -3.71 -6.89 -7.99
C LEU A 39 -2.88 -7.87 -8.86
N ALA A 40 -3.34 -9.10 -9.07
CA ALA A 40 -2.66 -10.06 -9.94
C ALA A 40 -2.62 -9.56 -11.40
N PRO A 41 -1.47 -9.58 -12.11
CA PRO A 41 -1.33 -9.00 -13.44
C PRO A 41 -2.35 -9.45 -14.49
N GLU A 42 -2.87 -10.67 -14.35
CA GLU A 42 -3.89 -11.29 -15.21
C GLU A 42 -5.31 -10.73 -15.01
N ASN A 43 -5.56 -10.01 -13.92
CA ASN A 43 -6.88 -9.50 -13.57
C ASN A 43 -7.17 -8.12 -14.17
N LEU A 44 -8.42 -7.94 -14.59
CA LEU A 44 -8.94 -6.76 -15.30
C LEU A 44 -8.63 -5.43 -14.61
N VAL A 45 -8.77 -5.38 -13.29
CA VAL A 45 -8.61 -4.14 -12.53
C VAL A 45 -7.14 -3.74 -12.53
N GLY A 46 -6.81 -2.66 -13.23
CA GLY A 46 -5.45 -2.13 -13.32
C GLY A 46 -5.07 -1.18 -12.19
N ARG A 47 -6.04 -0.64 -11.44
CA ARG A 47 -5.84 0.51 -10.57
C ARG A 47 -6.10 0.18 -9.09
N VAL A 48 -5.45 0.93 -8.21
CA VAL A 48 -5.63 0.87 -6.76
C VAL A 48 -6.02 2.26 -6.24
N ASP A 49 -7.08 2.34 -5.44
CA ASP A 49 -7.55 3.61 -4.88
C ASP A 49 -6.90 3.90 -3.54
N ALA A 50 -6.67 2.85 -2.75
CA ALA A 50 -6.02 2.93 -1.46
C ALA A 50 -5.35 1.62 -1.07
N VAL A 51 -4.34 1.69 -0.21
CA VAL A 51 -3.85 0.54 0.56
C VAL A 51 -4.17 0.76 2.03
N CYS A 52 -4.79 -0.22 2.68
CA CYS A 52 -5.10 -0.17 4.10
C CYS A 52 -4.17 -1.11 4.88
N VAL A 53 -3.43 -0.58 5.84
CA VAL A 53 -2.61 -1.35 6.78
C VAL A 53 -3.23 -1.26 8.15
N ALA A 54 -3.48 -2.39 8.80
CA ALA A 54 -4.15 -2.44 10.10
C ALA A 54 -3.28 -3.12 11.18
N SER A 55 -3.50 -2.77 12.44
CA SER A 55 -3.08 -3.54 13.60
C SER A 55 -4.16 -4.57 14.02
N GLY A 56 -3.88 -5.38 15.05
CA GLY A 56 -4.88 -6.24 15.70
C GLY A 56 -5.28 -7.49 14.92
N GLY A 57 -4.44 -7.94 13.98
CA GLY A 57 -4.64 -9.19 13.24
C GLY A 57 -5.86 -9.15 12.31
N PRO A 58 -6.42 -10.31 11.92
CA PRO A 58 -7.52 -10.40 10.96
C PRO A 58 -8.74 -9.54 11.31
N ALA A 59 -9.03 -9.34 12.61
CA ALA A 59 -10.12 -8.46 13.04
C ALA A 59 -9.93 -7.00 12.58
N GLY A 60 -8.68 -6.52 12.55
CA GLY A 60 -8.35 -5.17 12.09
C GLY A 60 -8.57 -4.93 10.60
N LEU A 61 -8.71 -5.98 9.79
CA LEU A 61 -9.06 -5.84 8.37
C LEU A 61 -10.45 -5.23 8.15
N ALA A 62 -11.28 -5.14 9.20
CA ALA A 62 -12.54 -4.39 9.20
C ALA A 62 -12.34 -2.88 8.88
N ALA A 63 -11.15 -2.32 9.15
CA ALA A 63 -10.83 -0.94 8.76
C ALA A 63 -10.99 -0.69 7.26
N ALA A 64 -10.72 -1.70 6.41
CA ALA A 64 -10.86 -1.56 4.96
C ALA A 64 -12.31 -1.25 4.54
N ASP A 65 -13.33 -1.68 5.29
CA ASP A 65 -14.73 -1.35 5.01
C ASP A 65 -15.00 0.16 5.17
N GLY A 66 -14.31 0.79 6.13
CA GLY A 66 -14.31 2.23 6.32
C GLY A 66 -13.72 3.01 5.16
N VAL A 67 -12.59 2.52 4.66
CA VAL A 67 -11.90 3.10 3.51
C VAL A 67 -12.75 2.98 2.24
N LEU A 68 -13.33 1.80 2.00
CA LEU A 68 -14.29 1.55 0.92
C LEU A 68 -15.47 2.53 1.00
N ARG A 69 -16.08 2.67 2.18
CA ARG A 69 -17.19 3.62 2.40
C ARG A 69 -16.76 5.06 2.09
N TRP A 70 -15.60 5.49 2.60
CA TRP A 70 -15.09 6.85 2.38
C TRP A 70 -14.87 7.16 0.88
N LEU A 71 -14.35 6.19 0.13
CA LEU A 71 -14.14 6.30 -1.32
C LEU A 71 -15.47 6.31 -2.09
N ARG A 72 -16.42 5.43 -1.74
CA ARG A 72 -17.76 5.40 -2.35
C ARG A 72 -18.54 6.69 -2.15
N GLU A 73 -18.48 7.29 -0.95
CA GLU A 73 -19.07 8.61 -0.64
C GLU A 73 -18.57 9.72 -1.58
N ARG A 74 -17.44 9.50 -2.26
CA ARG A 74 -16.78 10.45 -3.17
C ARG A 74 -16.81 9.99 -4.64
N ASP A 75 -17.60 8.96 -4.96
CA ASP A 75 -17.68 8.36 -6.28
C ASP A 75 -16.31 7.89 -6.82
N ARG A 76 -15.43 7.43 -5.92
CA ARG A 76 -14.08 6.97 -6.26
C ARG A 76 -14.02 5.44 -6.30
N GLY A 77 -13.51 4.91 -7.40
CA GLY A 77 -13.25 3.49 -7.58
C GLY A 77 -13.21 3.07 -9.04
N PHE A 78 -13.05 1.76 -9.27
CA PHE A 78 -13.20 1.16 -10.58
C PHE A 78 -14.64 1.35 -11.08
N ARG A 79 -14.80 2.01 -12.23
CA ARG A 79 -16.12 2.32 -12.80
C ARG A 79 -16.76 1.06 -13.42
N VAL A 80 -17.96 0.72 -12.95
CA VAL A 80 -18.73 -0.45 -13.41
C VAL A 80 -20.03 -0.08 -14.13
N GLY A 81 -20.35 1.22 -14.21
CA GLY A 81 -21.48 1.76 -14.95
C GLY A 81 -21.39 3.27 -15.15
N GLU A 82 -22.39 3.86 -15.77
CA GLU A 82 -22.41 5.29 -16.16
C GLU A 82 -23.03 6.21 -15.10
N GLY A 83 -23.79 5.66 -14.14
CA GLY A 83 -24.50 6.41 -13.12
C GLY A 83 -23.66 6.71 -11.86
N PRO A 84 -24.04 7.74 -11.08
CA PRO A 84 -23.40 8.03 -9.80
C PRO A 84 -23.44 6.85 -8.84
N GLY A 85 -22.34 6.58 -8.14
CA GLY A 85 -22.20 5.46 -7.20
C GLY A 85 -21.99 4.10 -7.86
N GLN A 86 -21.93 4.03 -9.20
CA GLN A 86 -21.58 2.82 -9.96
C GLN A 86 -20.06 2.64 -10.04
N VAL A 87 -19.42 2.68 -8.87
CA VAL A 87 -17.99 2.46 -8.68
C VAL A 87 -17.74 1.36 -7.65
N VAL A 88 -16.62 0.67 -7.82
CA VAL A 88 -16.09 -0.34 -6.90
C VAL A 88 -14.69 0.11 -6.49
N PRO A 89 -14.52 0.72 -5.31
CA PRO A 89 -13.20 1.10 -4.84
C PRO A 89 -12.33 -0.14 -4.60
N ILE A 90 -11.06 -0.03 -4.97
CA ILE A 90 -10.08 -1.11 -4.88
C ILE A 90 -9.17 -0.83 -3.70
N VAL A 91 -9.40 -1.57 -2.60
CA VAL A 91 -8.75 -1.35 -1.30
C VAL A 91 -8.11 -2.65 -0.80
N PRO A 92 -7.00 -3.09 -1.40
CA PRO A 92 -6.17 -4.13 -0.82
C PRO A 92 -5.74 -3.77 0.61
N ALA A 93 -5.73 -4.77 1.49
CA ALA A 93 -5.33 -4.57 2.87
C ALA A 93 -4.46 -5.71 3.42
N ALA A 94 -3.62 -5.36 4.39
CA ALA A 94 -2.88 -6.32 5.19
C ALA A 94 -2.83 -5.87 6.66
N THR A 95 -2.63 -6.83 7.56
CA THR A 95 -2.65 -6.57 9.00
C THR A 95 -1.42 -7.13 9.70
N ASN A 96 -1.01 -6.44 10.76
CA ASN A 96 -0.05 -6.91 11.75
C ASN A 96 -0.80 -7.52 12.94
N PRO A 97 -0.29 -8.59 13.56
CA PRO A 97 -1.00 -9.30 14.63
C PRO A 97 -1.16 -8.49 15.94
N GLY A 98 -0.23 -7.56 16.22
CA GLY A 98 -0.22 -6.80 17.47
C GLY A 98 -1.03 -5.50 17.42
N GLY A 99 -1.34 -4.94 18.59
CA GLY A 99 -2.07 -3.67 18.74
C GLY A 99 -3.60 -3.81 18.76
N PRO A 100 -4.35 -2.70 18.95
CA PRO A 100 -5.80 -2.72 18.90
C PRO A 100 -6.28 -3.07 17.48
N ALA A 101 -7.39 -3.78 17.36
CA ALA A 101 -8.02 -4.05 16.06
C ALA A 101 -8.90 -2.86 15.65
N PRO A 102 -8.52 -2.06 14.64
CA PRO A 102 -9.36 -0.98 14.15
C PRO A 102 -10.63 -1.54 13.49
N ASP A 103 -11.74 -0.81 13.67
CA ASP A 103 -12.99 -1.08 12.99
C ASP A 103 -13.15 -0.22 11.72
N ALA A 104 -14.30 -0.33 11.07
CA ALA A 104 -14.63 0.44 9.87
C ALA A 104 -14.67 1.96 10.14
N GLU A 105 -15.00 2.44 11.34
CA GLU A 105 -14.98 3.87 11.61
C GLU A 105 -13.53 4.38 11.69
N ALA A 106 -12.64 3.64 12.34
CA ALA A 106 -11.22 3.98 12.35
C ALA A 106 -10.62 4.07 10.94
N GLY A 107 -10.98 3.17 10.02
CA GLY A 107 -10.56 3.25 8.62
C GLY A 107 -11.07 4.50 7.89
N HIS A 108 -12.33 4.87 8.08
CA HIS A 108 -12.91 6.10 7.50
C HIS A 108 -12.24 7.37 8.05
N LEU A 109 -12.00 7.41 9.36
CA LEU A 109 -11.33 8.50 10.04
C LEU A 109 -9.86 8.63 9.62
N ALA A 110 -9.18 7.52 9.36
CA ALA A 110 -7.82 7.53 8.81
C ALA A 110 -7.79 8.20 7.42
N CYS A 111 -8.76 7.90 6.53
CA CYS A 111 -8.88 8.61 5.25
C CYS A 111 -9.14 10.11 5.43
N ARG A 112 -9.99 10.49 6.40
CA ARG A 112 -10.29 11.90 6.69
C ARG A 112 -9.07 12.66 7.24
N ALA A 113 -8.23 11.99 8.01
CA ALA A 113 -7.00 12.56 8.58
C ALA A 113 -5.83 12.57 7.58
N ALA A 114 -6.01 12.05 6.36
CA ALA A 114 -4.90 11.88 5.42
C ALA A 114 -4.34 13.23 4.94
N GLY A 115 -3.05 13.45 5.18
CA GLY A 115 -2.28 14.58 4.68
C GLY A 115 -1.44 14.20 3.46
N GLU A 116 -0.80 15.17 2.82
CA GLU A 116 0.10 14.93 1.68
C GLU A 116 1.33 14.13 2.12
N TRP A 117 1.68 13.11 1.33
CA TRP A 117 2.92 12.35 1.45
C TRP A 117 3.76 12.58 0.19
N ALA A 118 4.90 13.25 0.37
CA ALA A 118 5.81 13.56 -0.73
C ALA A 118 6.43 12.28 -1.29
N VAL A 119 6.31 12.10 -2.61
CA VAL A 119 6.96 11.01 -3.36
C VAL A 119 7.77 11.64 -4.47
N ASP A 120 9.10 11.47 -4.40
CA ASP A 120 10.07 11.89 -5.41
C ASP A 120 10.87 10.65 -5.84
N GLY A 121 10.63 10.15 -7.05
CA GLY A 121 11.16 8.87 -7.50
C GLY A 121 10.51 7.66 -6.82
N VAL A 122 11.00 7.30 -5.63
CA VAL A 122 10.56 6.12 -4.86
C VAL A 122 10.46 6.45 -3.38
N ALA A 123 9.28 6.25 -2.80
CA ALA A 123 9.03 6.37 -1.37
C ALA A 123 8.60 5.02 -0.79
N ALA A 124 8.96 4.76 0.47
CA ALA A 124 8.55 3.56 1.17
C ALA A 124 8.08 3.88 2.58
N LEU A 125 7.11 3.09 3.04
CA LEU A 125 6.59 3.09 4.39
C LEU A 125 6.64 1.65 4.90
N VAL A 126 7.06 1.47 6.15
CA VAL A 126 7.01 0.18 6.85
C VAL A 126 6.17 0.32 8.11
N GLU A 127 5.18 -0.56 8.26
CA GLU A 127 4.34 -0.65 9.45
C GLU A 127 4.35 -2.11 9.90
N GLY A 128 5.08 -2.41 10.98
CA GLY A 128 5.31 -3.79 11.41
C GLY A 128 5.94 -4.61 10.29
N ALA A 129 5.19 -5.60 9.79
CA ALA A 129 5.63 -6.47 8.70
C ALA A 129 5.01 -6.10 7.34
N VAL A 130 4.16 -5.08 7.26
CA VAL A 130 3.54 -4.62 6.01
C VAL A 130 4.33 -3.45 5.44
N VAL A 131 4.56 -3.47 4.13
CA VAL A 131 5.31 -2.43 3.42
C VAL A 131 4.43 -1.83 2.32
N VAL A 132 4.49 -0.51 2.16
CA VAL A 132 3.94 0.18 1.01
C VAL A 132 5.05 0.95 0.32
N VAL A 133 5.32 0.62 -0.93
CA VAL A 133 6.24 1.32 -1.83
C VAL A 133 5.42 2.10 -2.84
N VAL A 134 5.78 3.36 -3.05
CA VAL A 134 5.19 4.19 -4.09
C VAL A 134 6.29 4.64 -5.04
N VAL A 135 6.03 4.50 -6.33
CA VAL A 135 6.89 4.98 -7.41
C VAL A 135 6.13 5.99 -8.26
N ASP A 136 6.87 6.94 -8.80
CA ASP A 136 6.31 8.02 -9.62
C ASP A 136 6.30 7.70 -11.13
N ALA A 137 7.12 6.75 -11.58
CA ALA A 137 7.14 6.24 -12.95
C ALA A 137 5.85 5.47 -13.30
N GLU A 138 5.42 5.54 -14.56
CA GLU A 138 4.33 4.72 -15.08
C GLU A 138 4.78 3.24 -15.20
N LEU A 139 4.05 2.35 -14.52
CA LEU A 139 4.28 0.91 -14.51
C LEU A 139 2.96 0.16 -14.74
N ASP A 140 3.04 -1.01 -15.37
CA ASP A 140 1.95 -1.98 -15.38
C ASP A 140 1.95 -2.85 -14.09
N LYS A 141 0.91 -3.66 -13.90
CA LYS A 141 0.77 -4.53 -12.72
C LYS A 141 1.93 -5.49 -12.54
N ALA A 142 2.49 -6.03 -13.63
CA ALA A 142 3.60 -6.97 -13.58
C ALA A 142 4.88 -6.27 -13.10
N ARG A 143 5.12 -5.04 -13.56
CA ARG A 143 6.22 -4.19 -13.09
C ARG A 143 6.02 -3.72 -11.65
N CYS A 144 4.81 -3.33 -11.24
CA CYS A 144 4.52 -3.05 -9.82
C CYS A 144 4.78 -4.28 -8.94
N ARG A 145 4.35 -5.48 -9.37
CA ARG A 145 4.65 -6.73 -8.66
C ARG A 145 6.15 -7.00 -8.57
N ARG A 146 6.93 -6.68 -9.61
CA ARG A 146 8.41 -6.77 -9.58
C ARG A 146 9.01 -5.85 -8.52
N VAL A 147 8.56 -4.59 -8.49
CA VAL A 147 8.98 -3.62 -7.46
C VAL A 147 8.66 -4.14 -6.05
N ALA A 148 7.44 -4.67 -5.82
CA ALA A 148 7.05 -5.24 -4.53
C ALA A 148 7.94 -6.44 -4.13
N ILE A 149 8.26 -7.33 -5.08
CA ILE A 149 9.17 -8.47 -4.88
C ILE A 149 10.55 -7.99 -4.42
N SER A 150 11.13 -7.00 -5.11
CA SER A 150 12.49 -6.52 -4.82
C SER A 150 12.56 -5.70 -3.54
N ALA A 151 11.53 -4.89 -3.25
CA ALA A 151 11.52 -4.05 -2.06
C ALA A 151 11.57 -4.85 -0.75
N ARG A 152 11.09 -6.10 -0.78
CA ARG A 152 11.21 -7.05 0.33
C ARG A 152 12.65 -7.27 0.78
N ASP A 153 13.60 -7.26 -0.15
CA ASP A 153 15.01 -7.45 0.16
C ASP A 153 15.52 -6.35 1.10
N GLY A 154 14.89 -5.17 1.09
CA GLY A 154 15.19 -4.06 2.00
C GLY A 154 14.99 -4.41 3.47
N LEU A 155 13.94 -5.17 3.82
CA LEU A 155 13.69 -5.64 5.19
C LEU A 155 14.73 -6.67 5.62
N VAL A 156 15.10 -7.58 4.71
CA VAL A 156 16.12 -8.61 4.96
C VAL A 156 17.48 -7.96 5.19
N ARG A 157 17.87 -7.00 4.34
CA ARG A 157 19.11 -6.21 4.49
C ARG A 157 19.14 -5.43 5.80
N ALA A 158 17.99 -4.94 6.26
CA ALA A 158 17.87 -4.23 7.52
C ALA A 158 17.84 -5.15 8.76
N GLY A 159 17.90 -6.47 8.59
CA GLY A 159 17.92 -7.44 9.68
C GLY A 159 16.56 -7.64 10.37
N ALA A 160 15.45 -7.45 9.65
CA ALA A 160 14.12 -7.62 10.22
C ALA A 160 13.87 -9.08 10.68
N PRO A 161 13.38 -9.32 11.92
CA PRO A 161 13.31 -10.67 12.51
C PRO A 161 12.12 -11.51 12.03
N ASP A 162 11.05 -10.90 11.52
CA ASP A 162 9.77 -11.58 11.25
C ASP A 162 9.54 -11.84 9.75
N VAL A 163 9.17 -13.08 9.39
CA VAL A 163 8.90 -13.49 8.00
C VAL A 163 7.41 -13.76 7.75
N ALA A 164 6.63 -12.69 7.71
CA ALA A 164 5.46 -12.58 6.83
C ALA A 164 5.26 -11.11 6.45
N THR A 165 5.56 -10.76 5.20
CA THR A 165 5.65 -9.33 4.81
C THR A 165 4.92 -9.10 3.51
N THR A 166 3.68 -8.64 3.60
CA THR A 166 2.94 -8.19 2.44
C THR A 166 3.53 -6.86 1.99
N VAL A 167 4.10 -6.83 0.79
CA VAL A 167 4.62 -5.62 0.17
C VAL A 167 3.66 -5.19 -0.92
N PHE A 168 3.10 -4.00 -0.76
CA PHE A 168 2.34 -3.32 -1.81
C PHE A 168 3.27 -2.39 -2.58
N ALA A 169 3.10 -2.34 -3.90
CA ALA A 169 3.71 -1.34 -4.75
C ALA A 169 2.62 -0.58 -5.51
N ALA A 170 2.71 0.75 -5.54
CA ALA A 170 1.80 1.62 -6.27
C ALA A 170 2.59 2.54 -7.21
N ALA A 171 2.20 2.62 -8.47
CA ALA A 171 2.81 3.46 -9.49
C ALA A 171 1.86 4.60 -9.87
N THR A 172 2.23 5.83 -9.55
CA THR A 172 1.36 7.01 -9.76
C THR A 172 1.37 7.52 -11.20
N GLY A 173 2.36 7.14 -12.02
CA GLY A 173 2.41 7.47 -13.45
C GLY A 173 2.60 8.96 -13.74
N THR A 174 3.25 9.71 -12.84
CA THR A 174 3.57 11.13 -13.03
C THR A 174 4.83 11.35 -13.87
N ARG A 175 5.67 10.32 -14.03
CA ARG A 175 6.81 10.28 -14.96
C ARG A 175 6.58 9.26 -16.08
N PRO A 176 7.25 9.42 -17.24
CA PRO A 176 7.12 8.49 -18.38
C PRO A 176 7.36 7.02 -18.01
N PRO A 177 6.86 6.07 -18.82
CA PRO A 177 7.05 4.65 -18.57
C PRO A 177 8.50 4.24 -18.41
N ALA A 178 8.77 3.42 -17.39
CA ALA A 178 10.11 2.90 -17.16
C ALA A 178 10.47 1.83 -18.21
N GLY A 179 11.60 2.05 -18.89
CA GLY A 179 12.25 1.01 -19.70
C GLY A 179 12.88 -0.09 -18.82
N PRO A 180 13.39 -1.20 -19.40
CA PRO A 180 13.93 -2.31 -18.63
C PRO A 180 15.06 -1.94 -17.65
N LEU A 181 15.99 -1.05 -18.04
CA LEU A 181 17.08 -0.61 -17.17
C LEU A 181 16.60 0.31 -16.04
N GLU A 182 15.64 1.19 -16.33
CA GLU A 182 15.06 2.06 -15.30
C GLU A 182 14.21 1.25 -14.32
N LEU A 183 13.49 0.22 -14.79
CA LEU A 183 12.76 -0.69 -13.91
C LEU A 183 13.70 -1.40 -12.92
N ASP A 184 14.88 -1.83 -13.38
CA ASP A 184 15.90 -2.43 -12.49
C ASP A 184 16.37 -1.43 -11.43
N ALA A 185 16.66 -0.19 -11.84
CA ALA A 185 17.02 0.89 -10.91
C ALA A 185 15.90 1.20 -9.90
N LEU A 186 14.63 1.22 -10.33
CA LEU A 186 13.47 1.39 -9.45
C LEU A 186 13.34 0.23 -8.45
N CYS A 187 13.64 -1.00 -8.85
CA CYS A 187 13.63 -2.16 -7.95
C CYS A 187 14.72 -2.06 -6.87
N GLY A 188 15.93 -1.60 -7.26
CA GLY A 188 17.01 -1.31 -6.31
C GLY A 188 16.65 -0.20 -5.34
N ALA A 189 16.18 0.94 -5.86
CA ALA A 189 15.74 2.09 -5.07
C ALA A 189 14.60 1.72 -4.10
N ALA A 190 13.66 0.87 -4.52
CA ALA A 190 12.59 0.39 -3.64
C ALA A 190 13.13 -0.43 -2.45
N ALA A 191 14.11 -1.32 -2.67
CA ALA A 191 14.75 -2.05 -1.58
C ALA A 191 15.49 -1.12 -0.63
N ASP A 192 16.24 -0.14 -1.16
CA ASP A 192 17.00 0.81 -0.36
C ASP A 192 16.07 1.72 0.46
N SER A 193 14.99 2.23 -0.15
CA SER A 193 13.96 3.02 0.56
C SER A 193 13.29 2.23 1.67
N VAL A 194 13.03 0.93 1.48
CA VAL A 194 12.49 0.06 2.54
C VAL A 194 13.50 -0.15 3.68
N THR A 195 14.78 -0.32 3.37
CA THR A 195 15.83 -0.40 4.40
C THR A 195 15.85 0.86 5.26
N VAL A 196 15.84 2.05 4.64
CA VAL A 196 15.83 3.33 5.36
C VAL A 196 14.55 3.47 6.19
N ALA A 197 13.38 3.20 5.60
CA ALA A 197 12.09 3.32 6.30
C ALA A 197 12.02 2.40 7.54
N TYR A 198 12.55 1.17 7.44
CA TYR A 198 12.61 0.26 8.59
C TYR A 198 13.56 0.75 9.69
N GLN A 199 14.72 1.30 9.32
CA GLN A 199 15.69 1.85 10.28
C GLN A 199 15.09 3.03 11.05
N VAL A 200 14.37 3.92 10.38
CA VAL A 200 13.64 5.03 11.02
C VAL A 200 12.59 4.49 12.00
N LEU A 201 11.75 3.55 11.57
CA LEU A 201 10.75 2.90 12.44
C LEU A 201 11.38 2.31 13.70
N ARG A 202 12.55 1.68 13.58
CA ARG A 202 13.28 1.08 14.71
C ARG A 202 13.86 2.13 15.66
N ALA A 203 14.40 3.22 15.12
CA ALA A 203 14.90 4.33 15.94
C ALA A 203 13.77 4.96 16.77
N GLU A 204 12.63 5.26 16.14
CA GLU A 204 11.46 5.81 16.84
C GLU A 204 10.88 4.86 17.90
N ALA A 205 11.05 3.55 17.73
CA ALA A 205 10.62 2.57 18.72
C ALA A 205 11.58 2.46 19.91
N ALA A 206 12.88 2.77 19.72
CA ALA A 206 13.87 2.78 20.80
C ALA A 206 13.75 4.02 21.70
N ASP A 207 13.20 5.12 21.17
CA ASP A 207 13.01 6.39 21.89
C ASP A 207 11.70 6.46 22.72
N ARG A 208 10.88 5.38 22.72
CA ARG A 208 9.62 5.27 23.48
C ARG A 208 9.77 4.35 24.69
#